data_AF-A0A257LTY2-F1
#
_entry.id   AF-A0A257LTY2-F1
#
_cell.length_a   1.000
_cell.length_b   1.000
_cell.length_c   1.000
_cell.angle_alpha   90.00
_cell.angle_beta   90.00
_cell.angle_gamma   90.00
#
_symmetry.space_group_name_H-M   'P 1'
#
loop_
_entity.id
_entity.type
_entity.pdbx_description
1 polymer ?
#
loop_
_entity_poly.entity_id
_entity_poly.type
_entity_poly.pdbx_seq_one_letter_code
_entity_poly.pdbx_strand_id
1 'polypeptide(L)'
;MRLPYVVGVVGESGVGKTTFIVNLLPKFIDDGFNVGVVKHCMHGFDLDVEGKDSWRFVQKGATGVLLTADDKIAIIRKPVDDNFGGRERTPVSCDRF
;
A
#
# COMPACT_ATOMS: atom_id res chain seq x y z
N MET A 1 21.72 7.65 7.13
CA MET A 1 20.31 7.28 6.81
C MET A 1 19.84 8.18 5.68
N ARG A 2 19.31 7.63 4.59
CA ARG A 2 18.71 8.42 3.50
C ARG A 2 17.25 8.69 3.88
N LEU A 3 16.80 9.94 3.77
CA LEU A 3 15.39 10.28 3.99
C LEU A 3 14.53 9.65 2.89
N PRO A 4 13.33 9.14 3.21
CA PRO A 4 12.42 8.60 2.21
C PRO A 4 11.86 9.73 1.33
N TYR A 5 11.55 9.40 0.07
CA TYR A 5 10.75 10.28 -0.78
C TYR A 5 9.29 10.26 -0.31
N VAL A 6 8.66 11.44 -0.24
CA VAL A 6 7.26 11.58 0.19
C VAL A 6 6.47 12.24 -0.92
N VAL A 7 5.38 11.61 -1.34
CA VAL A 7 4.45 12.12 -2.35
C VAL A 7 3.06 12.22 -1.73
N GLY A 8 2.48 13.42 -1.72
CA GLY A 8 1.13 13.67 -1.22
C GLY A 8 0.13 13.77 -2.36
N VAL A 9 -0.99 13.04 -2.26
CA VAL A 9 -2.12 13.13 -3.20
C VAL A 9 -3.35 13.63 -2.44
N VAL A 10 -3.75 14.86 -2.71
CA VAL A 10 -4.85 15.56 -2.05
C VAL A 10 -5.90 16.03 -3.06
N GLY A 11 -7.13 16.22 -2.61
CA GLY A 11 -8.26 16.62 -3.46
C GLY A 11 -9.60 16.18 -2.87
N GLU A 12 -10.70 16.61 -3.49
CA GLU A 12 -12.06 16.32 -3.04
C GLU A 12 -12.38 14.81 -3.03
N SER A 13 -13.36 14.41 -2.24
CA SER A 13 -13.81 13.01 -2.21
C SER A 13 -14.36 12.60 -3.59
N GLY A 14 -14.13 11.35 -4.00
CA GLY A 14 -14.66 10.82 -5.27
C GLY A 14 -13.87 11.16 -6.54
N VAL A 15 -12.89 12.08 -6.53
CA VAL A 15 -12.12 12.48 -7.74
C VAL A 15 -11.10 11.44 -8.25
N GLY A 16 -11.12 10.22 -7.70
CA GLY A 16 -10.25 9.14 -8.17
C GLY A 16 -8.85 9.08 -7.54
N LYS A 17 -8.57 9.80 -6.43
CA LYS A 17 -7.27 9.77 -5.73
C LYS A 17 -6.77 8.35 -5.44
N THR A 18 -7.62 7.51 -4.86
CA THR A 18 -7.22 6.13 -4.56
C THR A 18 -6.92 5.36 -5.84
N THR A 19 -7.74 5.52 -6.89
CA THR A 19 -7.52 4.88 -8.19
C THR A 19 -6.20 5.31 -8.82
N PHE A 20 -5.86 6.60 -8.72
CA PHE A 20 -4.56 7.10 -9.16
C PHE A 20 -3.40 6.43 -8.42
N ILE A 21 -3.45 6.39 -7.09
CA ILE A 21 -2.40 5.75 -6.27
C ILE A 21 -2.27 4.26 -6.59
N VAL A 22 -3.40 3.54 -6.70
CA VAL A 22 -3.45 2.11 -7.06
C VAL A 22 -2.77 1.84 -8.42
N ASN A 23 -2.87 2.76 -9.37
CA ASN A 23 -2.25 2.64 -10.69
C ASN A 23 -0.80 3.14 -10.74
N LEU A 24 -0.41 4.06 -9.85
CA LEU A 24 0.94 4.60 -9.75
C LEU A 24 1.88 3.62 -9.04
N LEU A 25 1.38 2.95 -8.01
CA LEU A 25 2.17 2.12 -7.11
C LEU A 25 2.97 1.01 -7.82
N PRO A 26 2.42 0.23 -8.79
CA PRO A 26 3.19 -0.76 -9.55
C PRO A 26 4.38 -0.15 -10.30
N LYS A 27 4.23 1.08 -10.85
CA LYS A 27 5.30 1.74 -11.60
C LYS A 27 6.50 2.06 -10.71
N PHE A 28 6.26 2.60 -9.52
CA PHE A 28 7.33 2.85 -8.56
C PHE A 28 8.00 1.56 -8.08
N ILE A 29 7.23 0.49 -7.89
CA ILE A 29 7.79 -0.81 -7.51
C ILE A 29 8.66 -1.37 -8.64
N ASP A 30 8.22 -1.22 -9.90
CA ASP A 30 8.98 -1.69 -11.07
C ASP A 30 10.26 -0.87 -11.30
N ASP A 31 10.26 0.40 -10.92
CA ASP A 31 11.45 1.25 -10.85
C ASP A 31 12.38 0.93 -9.65
N GLY A 32 12.03 -0.08 -8.83
CA GLY A 32 12.84 -0.57 -7.73
C GLY A 32 12.64 0.14 -6.39
N PHE A 33 11.60 0.96 -6.26
CA PHE A 33 11.28 1.61 -4.98
C PHE A 33 10.54 0.67 -4.03
N ASN A 34 10.88 0.75 -2.75
CA ASN A 34 10.08 0.19 -1.67
C ASN A 34 8.98 1.19 -1.29
N VAL A 35 7.72 0.87 -1.58
CA VAL A 35 6.61 1.81 -1.46
C VAL A 35 5.66 1.42 -0.34
N GLY A 36 5.55 2.29 0.66
CA GLY A 36 4.49 2.28 1.66
C GLY A 36 3.36 3.24 1.30
N VAL A 37 2.15 2.94 1.73
CA VAL A 37 0.97 3.82 1.53
C VAL A 37 0.44 4.28 2.88
N VAL A 38 0.21 5.58 3.03
CA VAL A 38 -0.51 6.16 4.16
C VAL A 38 -1.81 6.75 3.64
N LYS A 39 -2.93 6.38 4.25
CA LYS A 39 -4.24 6.91 3.89
C LYS A 39 -5.03 7.32 5.13
N HIS A 40 -5.52 8.55 5.11
CA HIS A 40 -6.49 9.05 6.07
C HIS A 40 -7.92 8.79 5.56
N CYS A 41 -8.76 8.25 6.43
CA CYS A 41 -10.11 7.78 6.16
C CYS A 41 -11.12 8.56 7.02
N MET A 42 -11.69 9.62 6.47
CA MET A 42 -12.64 10.51 7.19
C MET A 42 -13.95 9.84 7.63
N HIS A 43 -14.34 8.73 7.00
CA HIS A 43 -15.57 8.00 7.35
C HIS A 43 -15.25 6.66 8.04
N GLY A 44 -14.08 6.54 8.65
CA GLY A 44 -13.58 5.28 9.19
C GLY A 44 -13.18 4.29 8.09
N PHE A 45 -12.81 3.08 8.50
CA PHE A 45 -12.41 2.00 7.60
C PHE A 45 -12.64 0.63 8.23
N ASP A 46 -12.75 -0.39 7.37
CA ASP A 46 -12.69 -1.80 7.75
C ASP A 46 -11.42 -2.41 7.17
N LEU A 47 -10.75 -3.27 7.94
CA LEU A 47 -9.55 -3.95 7.51
C LEU A 47 -9.89 -5.24 6.76
N ASP A 48 -9.03 -5.61 5.81
CA ASP A 48 -9.08 -6.87 5.06
C ASP A 48 -10.42 -7.19 4.37
N VAL A 49 -11.19 -6.16 4.01
CA VAL A 49 -12.33 -6.34 3.12
C VAL A 49 -11.85 -6.30 1.67
N GLU A 50 -12.11 -7.37 0.92
CA GLU A 50 -11.80 -7.46 -0.50
C GLU A 50 -12.37 -6.26 -1.28
N GLY A 51 -11.57 -5.73 -2.20
CA GLY A 51 -11.95 -4.55 -2.99
C GLY A 51 -11.85 -3.20 -2.28
N LYS A 52 -11.67 -3.15 -0.94
CA LYS A 52 -11.37 -1.89 -0.25
C LYS A 52 -9.92 -1.44 -0.48
N ASP A 53 -9.65 -0.19 -0.14
CA ASP A 53 -8.40 0.46 -0.51
C ASP A 53 -7.16 -0.18 0.11
N SER A 54 -7.19 -0.57 1.39
CA SER A 54 -6.11 -1.31 2.04
C SER A 54 -5.79 -2.60 1.30
N TRP A 55 -6.81 -3.39 1.00
CA TRP A 55 -6.66 -4.62 0.23
C TRP A 55 -6.05 -4.34 -1.15
N ARG A 56 -6.59 -3.35 -1.88
CA ARG A 56 -6.07 -2.96 -3.20
C ARG A 56 -4.61 -2.53 -3.16
N PHE A 57 -4.18 -1.77 -2.16
CA PHE A 57 -2.78 -1.35 -2.02
C PHE A 57 -1.83 -2.53 -1.80
N VAL A 58 -2.20 -3.46 -0.89
CA VAL A 58 -1.44 -4.68 -0.62
C VAL A 58 -1.34 -5.56 -1.87
N GLN A 59 -2.45 -5.72 -2.60
CA GLN A 59 -2.50 -6.49 -3.84
C GLN A 59 -1.66 -5.88 -4.96
N LYS A 60 -1.54 -4.54 -5.00
CA LYS A 60 -0.67 -3.85 -5.96
C LYS A 60 0.81 -3.87 -5.58
N GLY A 61 1.18 -4.47 -4.45
CA GLY A 61 2.56 -4.70 -4.06
C GLY A 61 3.11 -3.72 -3.02
N ALA A 62 2.25 -2.93 -2.37
CA ALA A 62 2.70 -2.08 -1.27
C ALA A 62 3.33 -2.96 -0.17
N THR A 63 4.49 -2.54 0.33
CA THR A 63 5.21 -3.27 1.39
C THR A 63 4.61 -3.03 2.76
N GLY A 64 3.95 -1.88 2.93
CA GLY A 64 3.14 -1.56 4.09
C GLY A 64 2.03 -0.56 3.76
N VAL A 65 0.94 -0.66 4.51
CA VAL A 65 -0.21 0.23 4.43
C VAL A 65 -0.57 0.70 5.84
N LEU A 66 -0.61 2.00 6.05
CA LEU A 66 -1.12 2.65 7.25
C LEU A 66 -2.47 3.29 6.92
N LEU A 67 -3.51 2.86 7.60
CA LEU A 67 -4.82 3.52 7.59
C LEU A 67 -5.01 4.29 8.89
N THR A 68 -5.48 5.53 8.79
CA THR A 68 -5.80 6.36 9.96
C THR A 68 -7.22 6.89 9.84
N ALA A 69 -7.94 6.91 10.96
CA ALA A 69 -9.22 7.58 11.14
C ALA A 69 -9.18 8.30 12.50
N ASP A 70 -10.23 9.04 12.84
CA ASP A 70 -10.27 9.84 14.07
C ASP A 70 -10.25 8.97 15.34
N ASP A 71 -10.80 7.75 15.27
CA ASP A 71 -10.97 6.83 16.40
C ASP A 71 -9.99 5.65 16.42
N LYS A 72 -9.32 5.36 15.29
CA LYS A 72 -8.46 4.17 15.16
C LYS A 72 -7.40 4.30 14.07
N ILE A 73 -6.35 3.51 14.25
CA ILE A 73 -5.26 3.34 13.29
C ILE A 73 -5.07 1.85 13.04
N ALA A 74 -4.67 1.51 11.82
CA ALA A 74 -4.31 0.16 11.45
C ALA A 74 -3.09 0.11 10.54
N ILE A 75 -2.25 -0.91 10.75
CA ILE A 75 -1.01 -1.12 10.01
C ILE A 75 -1.03 -2.53 9.43
N ILE A 76 -0.87 -2.62 8.11
CA ILE A 76 -0.63 -3.87 7.41
C ILE A 76 0.80 -3.81 6.89
N ARG A 77 1.59 -4.86 7.12
CA ARG A 77 2.97 -4.95 6.64
C ARG A 77 3.21 -6.35 6.11
N LYS A 78 3.75 -6.46 4.89
CA LYS A 78 4.23 -7.74 4.39
C LYS A 78 5.53 -8.11 5.13
N PRO A 79 5.77 -9.40 5.41
CA PRO A 79 7.07 -9.87 5.88
C PRO A 79 8.16 -9.29 4.97
N VAL A 80 9.25 -8.82 5.57
CA VAL A 80 10.40 -8.38 4.79
C VAL A 80 11.14 -9.63 4.37
N ASP A 81 11.16 -9.94 3.08
CA ASP A 81 12.10 -10.92 2.56
C ASP A 81 13.49 -10.26 2.56
N ASP A 82 14.44 -10.81 3.32
CA ASP A 82 15.80 -10.26 3.49
C ASP A 82 16.64 -10.24 2.19
N ASN A 83 16.08 -10.70 1.07
CA ASN A 83 16.72 -10.79 -0.24
C ASN A 83 16.62 -9.49 -1.06
N PHE A 84 17.00 -8.36 -0.45
CA PHE A 84 16.92 -7.02 -1.07
C PHE A 84 18.03 -6.75 -2.12
N GLY A 85 18.38 -7.77 -2.91
CA GLY A 85 19.45 -7.69 -3.92
C GLY A 85 19.33 -8.67 -5.10
N GLY A 86 18.22 -9.41 -5.25
CA GLY A 86 18.10 -10.42 -6.31
C GLY A 86 16.78 -10.31 -7.06
N ARG A 87 16.86 -10.25 -8.39
CA ARG A 87 15.72 -10.52 -9.27
C ARG A 87 15.23 -11.95 -9.04
N GLU A 88 14.17 -12.14 -8.26
CA GLU A 88 13.16 -13.17 -8.48
C GLU A 88 11.97 -12.89 -7.54
N ARG A 89 10.88 -12.34 -8.11
CA ARG A 89 9.61 -12.17 -7.40
C ARG A 89 8.75 -13.41 -7.69
N THR A 90 8.87 -14.48 -6.91
CA THR A 90 7.83 -15.52 -6.89
C THR A 90 6.63 -14.98 -6.12
N PRO A 91 5.39 -15.07 -6.64
CA PRO A 91 4.23 -14.68 -5.87
C PRO A 91 4.12 -15.61 -4.66
N VAL A 92 3.97 -15.04 -3.47
CA VAL A 92 3.50 -15.79 -2.31
C VAL A 92 2.07 -16.23 -2.63
N SER A 93 1.93 -17.48 -3.09
CA SER A 93 0.62 -18.09 -3.36
C SER A 93 -0.14 -18.23 -2.05
N CYS A 94 -1.40 -17.82 -2.08
CA CYS A 94 -2.33 -17.84 -0.96
C CYS A 94 -3.08 -19.19 -0.87
N ASP A 95 -2.42 -20.31 -1.21
CA ASP A 95 -3.06 -21.65 -1.26
C ASP A 95 -2.64 -22.56 -0.09
N ARG A 96 -2.35 -21.98 1.09
CA ARG A 96 -1.91 -22.75 2.27
C ARG A 96 -2.58 -22.37 3.58
N PHE A 97 -3.85 -21.98 3.54
CA PHE A 97 -4.76 -22.00 4.69
C PHE A 97 -6.17 -22.41 4.27
#